data_AF-A0A9W9CK01-F1
#
_entry.id   AF-A0A9W9CK01-F1
#
_cell.length_a   1.000
_cell.length_b   1.000
_cell.length_c   1.000
_cell.angle_alpha   90.00
_cell.angle_beta   90.00
_cell.angle_gamma   90.00
#
_symmetry.space_group_name_H-M   'P 1'
#
loop_
_entity.id
_entity.type
_entity.pdbx_description
1 polymer ?
#
loop_
_entity_poly.entity_id
_entity_poly.type
_entity_poly.pdbx_seq_one_letter_code
_entity_poly.pdbx_strand_id
1 'polypeptide(L)'
;MTCSGATSTDVLEQQIPALGKELDLLTISAAGNDVGLSPMLNSCVYQFYMSTENACNKSIAEAQAKIADEAQLYKNVTLLIEAAKPKMNQHHGVIYYTGYAGFFGTDDDLCDNVTWAVWRSLEHTKQYLTLSMRTELNSLVRSVNTILRKAVTASGPSVRFIDYDSRIEAMRGRYCESGVREPDPNRNGLAFYEWNTVDAGENKTELQNCTGGDVPKGSFQGDIGEKINRTLEEHPEWQFDPDKGFVNSTAEGEERQKGVIEDTIRWLLPDSYKRVFHLRPEGHNVVARMIIEDIEKYGPGGVVDMMEMEEL
;
A
#
# COMPACT_ATOMS: atom_id res chain seq x y z
N MET A 1 10.21 9.92 6.65
CA MET A 1 11.19 9.04 5.97
C MET A 1 10.53 7.84 5.28
N THR A 2 9.20 7.73 5.27
CA THR A 2 8.48 6.68 4.55
C THR A 2 8.65 6.85 3.05
N CYS A 3 8.90 5.74 2.34
CA CYS A 3 9.05 5.71 0.89
C CYS A 3 8.09 4.68 0.29
N SER A 4 7.28 5.10 -0.67
CA SER A 4 6.35 4.23 -1.37
C SER A 4 7.09 3.29 -2.32
N GLY A 5 6.69 2.01 -2.34
CA GLY A 5 7.40 0.97 -3.11
C GLY A 5 8.60 0.34 -2.40
N ALA A 6 9.03 0.86 -1.24
CA ALA A 6 10.17 0.30 -0.50
C ALA A 6 9.88 -1.13 -0.01
N THR A 7 10.84 -2.02 -0.21
CA THR A 7 10.90 -3.35 0.40
C THR A 7 11.44 -3.27 1.83
N SER A 8 11.32 -4.34 2.61
CA SER A 8 11.91 -4.41 3.94
C SER A 8 13.44 -4.23 3.93
N THR A 9 14.12 -4.68 2.88
CA THR A 9 15.55 -4.44 2.65
C THR A 9 15.84 -2.96 2.38
N ASP A 10 15.03 -2.29 1.57
CA ASP A 10 15.22 -0.84 1.30
C ASP A 10 15.04 -0.01 2.57
N VAL A 11 14.04 -0.34 3.40
CA VAL A 11 13.83 0.32 4.70
C VAL A 11 15.05 0.10 5.60
N LEU A 12 15.56 -1.13 5.66
CA LEU A 12 16.75 -1.49 6.43
C LEU A 12 17.98 -0.69 6.00
N GLU A 13 18.22 -0.58 4.69
CA GLU A 13 19.44 0.03 4.14
C GLU A 13 19.37 1.57 4.10
N GLN A 14 18.18 2.14 3.90
CA GLN A 14 18.03 3.57 3.60
C GLN A 14 17.33 4.35 4.71
N GLN A 15 16.32 3.78 5.38
CA GLN A 15 15.49 4.50 6.34
C GLN A 15 15.94 4.33 7.79
N ILE A 16 16.32 3.11 8.20
CA ILE A 16 16.81 2.84 9.56
C ILE A 16 18.08 3.64 9.90
N PRO A 17 19.10 3.76 9.02
CA PRO A 17 20.30 4.52 9.36
C PRO A 17 20.01 5.99 9.67
N ALA A 18 19.04 6.58 8.98
CA ALA A 18 18.63 7.98 9.13
C ALA A 18 17.81 8.26 10.40
N LEU A 19 17.37 7.23 11.14
CA LEU A 19 16.70 7.41 12.42
C LEU A 19 17.66 8.02 13.47
N GLY A 20 17.09 8.92 14.27
CA GLY A 20 17.71 9.38 15.52
C GLY A 20 17.91 8.25 16.53
N LYS A 21 18.47 8.58 17.69
CA LYS A 21 18.66 7.64 18.80
C LYS A 21 17.67 7.96 19.93
N GLU A 22 17.53 7.02 20.86
CA GLU A 22 16.68 7.15 22.05
C GLU A 22 15.21 7.40 21.71
N LEU A 23 14.72 6.76 20.64
CA LEU A 23 13.31 6.84 20.26
C LEU A 23 12.43 6.11 21.28
N ASP A 24 11.37 6.76 21.73
CA ASP A 24 10.39 6.14 22.63
C ASP A 24 9.37 5.29 21.87
N LEU A 25 9.07 5.69 20.63
CA LEU A 25 8.10 5.02 19.79
C LEU A 25 8.55 5.03 18.33
N LEU A 26 8.44 3.88 17.67
CA LEU A 26 8.70 3.74 16.24
C LEU A 26 7.62 2.87 15.61
N THR A 27 6.94 3.37 14.58
CA THR A 27 6.03 2.57 13.76
C THR A 27 6.72 2.09 12.49
N ILE A 28 6.60 0.81 12.14
CA ILE A 28 7.16 0.22 10.92
C ILE A 28 6.06 -0.47 10.12
N SER A 29 5.97 -0.15 8.83
CA SER A 29 5.20 -0.91 7.84
C SER A 29 6.11 -1.23 6.66
N ALA A 30 6.45 -2.49 6.46
CA ALA A 30 7.20 -2.98 5.30
C ALA A 30 6.69 -4.39 4.92
N ALA A 31 7.31 -5.07 3.95
CA ALA A 31 6.93 -6.38 3.38
C ALA A 31 5.94 -6.40 2.22
N GLY A 32 5.05 -5.41 2.06
CA GLY A 32 4.06 -5.43 0.97
C GLY A 32 4.71 -5.51 -0.43
N ASN A 33 5.80 -4.77 -0.63
CA ASN A 33 6.52 -4.76 -1.90
C ASN A 33 7.44 -5.98 -2.07
N ASP A 34 7.96 -6.54 -0.99
CA ASP A 34 8.77 -7.77 -0.99
C ASP A 34 8.00 -8.92 -1.68
N VAL A 35 6.70 -9.03 -1.37
CA VAL A 35 5.81 -10.06 -1.93
C VAL A 35 5.18 -9.69 -3.26
N GLY A 36 5.47 -8.51 -3.82
CA GLY A 36 5.04 -8.13 -5.17
C GLY A 36 3.67 -7.44 -5.25
N LEU A 37 3.31 -6.60 -4.28
CA LEU A 37 2.10 -5.77 -4.37
C LEU A 37 2.04 -4.93 -5.65
N SER A 38 3.15 -4.26 -6.02
CA SER A 38 3.19 -3.40 -7.21
C SER A 38 2.90 -4.13 -8.53
N PRO A 39 3.50 -5.31 -8.80
CA PRO A 39 3.07 -6.18 -9.90
C PRO A 39 1.58 -6.55 -9.85
N MET A 40 1.03 -6.89 -8.69
CA MET A 40 -0.40 -7.26 -8.57
C MET A 40 -1.33 -6.08 -8.85
N LEU A 41 -1.03 -4.90 -8.30
CA LEU A 41 -1.81 -3.69 -8.58
C LEU A 41 -1.81 -3.36 -10.08
N ASN A 42 -0.68 -3.58 -10.76
CA ASN A 42 -0.65 -3.51 -12.21
C ASN A 42 -1.50 -4.61 -12.85
N SER A 43 -1.17 -5.88 -12.67
CA SER A 43 -1.73 -6.94 -13.50
C SER A 43 -3.21 -7.23 -13.20
N CYS A 44 -3.68 -6.98 -11.97
CA CYS A 44 -5.01 -7.40 -11.50
C CYS A 44 -5.99 -6.25 -11.28
N VAL A 45 -5.52 -5.06 -10.87
CA VAL A 45 -6.40 -3.97 -10.43
C VAL A 45 -6.45 -2.87 -11.48
N TYR A 46 -5.34 -2.15 -11.64
CA TYR A 46 -5.28 -0.93 -12.46
C TYR A 46 -4.86 -1.16 -13.90
N GLN A 47 -4.12 -2.23 -14.20
CA GLN A 47 -3.71 -2.58 -15.57
C GLN A 47 -3.00 -1.41 -16.25
N PHE A 48 -2.03 -0.80 -15.55
CA PHE A 48 -1.25 0.35 -16.02
C PHE A 48 -0.49 0.00 -17.31
N TYR A 49 0.20 -1.13 -17.29
CA TYR A 49 0.68 -1.82 -18.49
C TYR A 49 -0.38 -2.82 -18.91
N MET A 50 -0.82 -2.72 -20.16
CA MET A 50 -1.73 -3.69 -20.76
C MET A 50 -1.02 -5.03 -20.97
N SER A 51 -1.10 -5.89 -19.95
CA SER A 51 -0.59 -7.24 -20.01
C SER A 51 -1.66 -8.23 -20.48
N THR A 52 -1.25 -9.40 -20.97
CA THR A 52 -2.18 -10.46 -21.36
C THR A 52 -3.05 -10.94 -20.19
N GLU A 53 -4.20 -11.56 -20.47
CA GLU A 53 -5.17 -12.05 -19.46
C GLU A 53 -4.52 -12.91 -18.36
N ASN A 54 -3.47 -13.66 -18.69
CA ASN A 54 -2.76 -14.53 -17.75
C ASN A 54 -1.78 -13.79 -16.80
N ALA A 55 -1.54 -12.50 -16.99
CA ALA A 55 -0.57 -11.76 -16.20
C ALA A 55 -0.99 -11.60 -14.74
N CYS A 56 -2.30 -11.42 -14.46
CA CYS A 56 -2.78 -11.35 -13.09
C CYS A 56 -2.55 -12.67 -12.34
N ASN A 57 -2.97 -13.80 -12.93
CA ASN A 57 -2.76 -15.13 -12.35
C ASN A 57 -1.27 -15.40 -12.10
N LYS A 58 -0.41 -15.00 -13.03
CA LYS A 58 1.05 -15.11 -12.85
C LYS A 58 1.54 -14.27 -11.68
N SER A 59 1.13 -13.00 -11.58
CA SER A 59 1.53 -12.13 -10.46
C SER A 59 1.04 -12.66 -9.11
N ILE A 60 -0.17 -13.23 -9.05
CA ILE A 60 -0.69 -13.89 -7.85
C ILE A 60 0.15 -15.13 -7.51
N ALA A 61 0.44 -16.00 -8.48
CA ALA A 61 1.25 -17.19 -8.27
C ALA A 61 2.67 -16.85 -7.79
N GLU A 62 3.27 -15.79 -8.34
CA GLU A 62 4.59 -15.29 -7.89
C GLU A 62 4.53 -14.76 -6.45
N ALA A 63 3.48 -14.02 -6.09
CA ALA A 63 3.26 -13.56 -4.72
C ALA A 63 3.08 -14.76 -3.76
N GLN A 64 2.26 -15.74 -4.14
CA GLN A 64 2.08 -16.99 -3.37
C GLN A 64 3.40 -17.74 -3.19
N ALA A 65 4.23 -17.85 -4.22
CA ALA A 65 5.53 -18.51 -4.14
C ALA A 65 6.49 -17.78 -3.18
N LYS A 66 6.52 -16.44 -3.25
CA LYS A 66 7.33 -15.62 -2.33
C LYS A 66 6.86 -15.71 -0.88
N ILE A 67 5.54 -15.77 -0.66
CA ILE A 67 4.94 -15.95 0.66
C ILE A 67 5.21 -17.37 1.19
N ALA A 68 5.16 -18.38 0.31
CA ALA A 68 5.46 -19.77 0.66
C ALA A 68 6.93 -19.96 1.04
N ASP A 69 7.85 -19.16 0.49
CA ASP A 69 9.21 -18.98 1.03
C ASP A 69 9.18 -18.09 2.29
N GLU A 70 8.44 -18.54 3.31
CA GLU A 70 8.26 -17.85 4.58
C GLU A 70 9.60 -17.46 5.22
N ALA A 71 10.62 -18.30 5.05
CA ALA A 71 11.95 -18.11 5.64
C ALA A 71 12.59 -16.79 5.18
N GLN A 72 12.47 -16.45 3.89
CA GLN A 72 13.08 -15.24 3.35
C GLN A 72 12.39 -13.98 3.88
N LEU A 73 11.04 -13.95 3.85
CA LEU A 73 10.30 -12.80 4.34
C LEU A 73 10.46 -12.62 5.85
N TYR A 74 10.34 -13.71 6.61
CA TYR A 74 10.57 -13.73 8.05
C TYR A 74 11.97 -13.19 8.40
N LYS A 75 13.01 -13.64 7.67
CA LYS A 75 14.38 -13.19 7.86
C LYS A 75 14.52 -11.69 7.61
N ASN A 76 14.00 -11.16 6.51
CA ASN A 76 14.15 -9.74 6.18
C ASN A 76 13.47 -8.84 7.23
N VAL A 77 12.26 -9.22 7.65
CA VAL A 77 11.51 -8.49 8.69
C VAL A 77 12.25 -8.54 10.03
N THR A 78 12.79 -9.70 10.39
CA THR A 78 13.61 -9.85 11.61
C THR A 78 14.85 -8.95 11.56
N LEU A 79 15.60 -8.97 10.45
CA LEU A 79 16.78 -8.12 10.28
C LEU A 79 16.44 -6.63 10.39
N LEU A 80 15.32 -6.21 9.80
CA LEU A 80 14.81 -4.85 9.90
C LEU A 80 14.52 -4.45 11.34
N ILE A 81 13.83 -5.30 12.10
CA ILE A 81 13.52 -5.06 13.51
C ILE A 81 14.79 -5.00 14.36
N GLU A 82 15.72 -5.95 14.17
CA GLU A 82 16.99 -5.98 14.90
C GLU A 82 17.85 -4.75 14.63
N ALA A 83 17.85 -4.22 13.41
CA ALA A 83 18.54 -2.97 13.09
C ALA A 83 17.87 -1.73 13.70
N ALA A 84 16.55 -1.76 13.91
CA ALA A 84 15.80 -0.67 14.53
C ALA A 84 15.98 -0.62 16.06
N LYS A 85 16.10 -1.77 16.74
CA LYS A 85 16.21 -1.86 18.20
C LYS A 85 17.30 -0.96 18.83
N PRO A 86 18.53 -0.87 18.30
CA PRO A 86 19.56 0.04 18.83
C PRO A 86 19.22 1.53 18.72
N LYS A 87 18.21 1.90 17.91
CA LYS A 87 17.72 3.29 17.79
C LYS A 87 16.73 3.65 18.90
N MET A 88 16.16 2.65 19.57
CA MET A 88 15.13 2.83 20.58
C MET A 88 15.74 3.15 21.95
N ASN A 89 14.96 3.82 22.79
CA ASN A 89 15.20 3.92 24.21
C ASN A 89 15.19 2.50 24.83
N GLN A 90 16.27 2.13 25.53
CA GLN A 90 16.45 0.75 26.02
C GLN A 90 15.58 0.41 27.24
N HIS A 91 14.97 1.40 27.89
CA HIS A 91 14.14 1.20 29.08
C HIS A 91 12.65 1.16 28.77
N HIS A 92 12.19 1.97 27.82
CA HIS A 92 10.76 2.11 27.54
C HIS A 92 10.44 2.33 26.05
N GLY A 93 11.42 2.17 25.16
CA GLY A 93 11.18 2.27 23.73
C GLY A 93 10.37 1.09 23.20
N VAL A 94 9.35 1.37 22.39
CA VAL A 94 8.50 0.33 21.77
C VAL A 94 8.45 0.51 20.26
N ILE A 95 8.66 -0.59 19.54
CA ILE A 95 8.47 -0.66 18.09
C ILE A 95 7.09 -1.25 17.82
N TYR A 96 6.23 -0.51 17.12
CA TYR A 96 4.96 -1.00 16.61
C TYR A 96 5.11 -1.39 15.14
N TYR A 97 5.09 -2.68 14.85
CA TYR A 97 5.08 -3.17 13.48
C TYR A 97 3.62 -3.32 13.03
N THR A 98 3.19 -2.53 12.06
CA THR A 98 1.81 -2.57 11.57
C THR A 98 1.66 -3.64 10.50
N GLY A 99 0.60 -4.45 10.61
CA GLY A 99 0.18 -5.36 9.55
C GLY A 99 -0.47 -4.62 8.38
N TYR A 100 -1.27 -5.37 7.62
CA TYR A 100 -2.09 -4.84 6.52
C TYR A 100 -3.55 -5.25 6.74
N ALA A 101 -4.51 -4.45 6.28
CA ALA A 101 -5.89 -4.91 6.20
C ALA A 101 -6.22 -5.41 4.79
N GLY A 102 -7.16 -6.33 4.67
CA GLY A 102 -7.73 -6.72 3.39
C GLY A 102 -8.29 -5.50 2.69
N PHE A 103 -7.99 -5.34 1.41
CA PHE A 103 -8.35 -4.13 0.67
C PHE A 103 -9.77 -4.15 0.15
N PHE A 104 -10.40 -5.32 0.06
CA PHE A 104 -11.70 -5.49 -0.58
C PHE A 104 -12.72 -6.13 0.36
N GLY A 105 -13.96 -5.67 0.37
CA GLY A 105 -15.09 -6.43 0.90
C GLY A 105 -15.27 -7.72 0.09
N THR A 106 -15.78 -8.76 0.71
CA THR A 106 -16.00 -10.09 0.07
C THR A 106 -17.34 -10.70 0.46
N ASP A 107 -18.31 -9.86 0.85
CA ASP A 107 -19.62 -10.32 1.34
C ASP A 107 -20.57 -10.72 0.21
N ASP A 108 -20.43 -10.12 -0.97
CA ASP A 108 -21.33 -10.28 -2.12
C ASP A 108 -20.59 -10.13 -3.46
N ASP A 109 -21.32 -10.27 -4.57
CA ASP A 109 -20.85 -10.20 -5.96
C ASP A 109 -21.11 -8.82 -6.63
N LEU A 110 -21.48 -7.79 -5.86
CA LEU A 110 -21.88 -6.49 -6.40
C LEU A 110 -20.79 -5.84 -7.27
N CYS A 111 -19.53 -6.13 -6.96
CA CYS A 111 -18.36 -5.63 -7.69
C CYS A 111 -17.90 -6.51 -8.87
N ASP A 112 -18.60 -7.60 -9.20
CA ASP A 112 -18.11 -8.55 -10.22
C ASP A 112 -17.98 -7.96 -11.63
N ASN A 113 -18.71 -6.87 -11.90
CA ASN A 113 -18.63 -6.12 -13.15
C ASN A 113 -17.86 -4.80 -13.01
N VAL A 114 -17.24 -4.54 -11.86
CA VAL A 114 -16.43 -3.34 -11.61
C VAL A 114 -15.00 -3.59 -12.07
N THR A 115 -14.44 -2.64 -12.80
CA THR A 115 -13.06 -2.66 -13.25
C THR A 115 -12.41 -1.31 -13.04
N TRP A 116 -11.20 -1.33 -12.50
CA TRP A 116 -10.36 -0.14 -12.35
C TRP A 116 -9.25 -0.07 -13.40
N ALA A 117 -9.36 -0.89 -14.46
CA ALA A 117 -8.42 -0.85 -15.57
C ALA A 117 -8.29 0.57 -16.13
N VAL A 118 -7.05 1.01 -16.29
CA VAL A 118 -6.71 2.32 -16.84
C VAL A 118 -7.27 2.46 -18.25
N TRP A 119 -7.14 1.41 -19.04
CA TRP A 119 -7.51 1.35 -20.45
C TRP A 119 -8.91 0.78 -20.70
N ARG A 120 -9.81 0.77 -19.68
CA ARG A 120 -11.12 0.09 -19.74
C ARG A 120 -12.03 0.47 -20.91
N SER A 121 -11.85 1.67 -21.47
CA SER A 121 -12.63 2.21 -22.60
C SER A 121 -12.05 1.84 -23.97
N LEU A 122 -10.79 1.42 -24.01
CA LEU A 122 -10.05 1.10 -25.24
C LEU A 122 -9.81 -0.41 -25.40
N GLU A 123 -9.80 -1.15 -24.28
CA GLU A 123 -9.58 -2.60 -24.27
C GLU A 123 -10.78 -3.37 -23.71
N HIS A 124 -11.15 -4.43 -24.41
CA HIS A 124 -12.24 -5.31 -24.02
C HIS A 124 -11.78 -6.36 -23.00
N THR A 125 -10.57 -6.88 -23.17
CA THR A 125 -9.93 -7.91 -22.32
C THR A 125 -9.30 -7.25 -21.09
N LYS A 126 -10.00 -7.31 -19.96
CA LYS A 126 -9.56 -6.68 -18.71
C LYS A 126 -9.97 -7.48 -17.49
N GLN A 127 -9.24 -7.28 -16.41
CA GLN A 127 -9.57 -7.83 -15.11
C GLN A 127 -10.70 -7.03 -14.44
N TYR A 128 -11.54 -7.76 -13.72
CA TYR A 128 -12.65 -7.25 -12.93
C TYR A 128 -12.44 -7.61 -11.46
N LEU A 129 -13.01 -6.81 -10.56
CA LEU A 129 -12.96 -7.01 -9.12
C LEU A 129 -13.98 -8.05 -8.65
N THR A 130 -13.97 -9.22 -9.30
CA THR A 130 -14.85 -10.34 -8.96
C THR A 130 -14.67 -10.77 -7.52
N LEU A 131 -15.70 -11.35 -6.93
CA LEU A 131 -15.63 -11.90 -5.57
C LEU A 131 -14.46 -12.87 -5.42
N SER A 132 -14.20 -13.70 -6.44
CA SER A 132 -13.04 -14.60 -6.46
C SER A 132 -11.72 -13.82 -6.41
N MET A 133 -11.56 -12.80 -7.26
CA MET A 133 -10.36 -11.96 -7.31
C MET A 133 -10.12 -11.24 -5.97
N ARG A 134 -11.15 -10.61 -5.41
CA ARG A 134 -11.10 -9.90 -4.12
C ARG A 134 -10.73 -10.84 -2.98
N THR A 135 -11.33 -12.03 -2.95
CA THR A 135 -11.05 -13.07 -1.94
C THR A 135 -9.60 -13.54 -2.02
N GLU A 136 -9.10 -13.77 -3.24
CA GLU A 136 -7.73 -14.23 -3.47
C GLU A 136 -6.72 -13.17 -3.04
N LEU A 137 -6.88 -11.92 -3.47
CA LEU A 137 -6.00 -10.81 -3.06
C LEU A 137 -5.98 -10.61 -1.54
N ASN A 138 -7.14 -10.67 -0.87
CA ASN A 138 -7.20 -10.58 0.59
C ASN A 138 -6.55 -11.78 1.28
N SER A 139 -6.55 -12.96 0.66
CA SER A 139 -5.89 -14.14 1.22
C SER A 139 -4.37 -13.95 1.30
N LEU A 140 -3.78 -13.31 0.29
CA LEU A 140 -2.36 -12.96 0.28
C LEU A 140 -2.01 -12.01 1.41
N VAL A 141 -2.85 -11.00 1.66
CA VAL A 141 -2.69 -10.06 2.78
C VAL A 141 -2.65 -10.80 4.12
N ARG A 142 -3.61 -11.71 4.36
CA ARG A 142 -3.65 -12.50 5.59
C ARG A 142 -2.43 -13.41 5.75
N SER A 143 -1.94 -14.01 4.66
CA SER A 143 -0.73 -14.82 4.69
C SER A 143 0.51 -13.98 5.04
N VAL A 144 0.67 -12.79 4.48
CA VAL A 144 1.75 -11.86 4.86
C VAL A 144 1.66 -11.49 6.33
N ASN A 145 0.48 -11.08 6.82
CA ASN A 145 0.28 -10.75 8.23
C ASN A 145 0.64 -11.89 9.18
N THR A 146 0.40 -13.14 8.77
CA THR A 146 0.78 -14.32 9.56
C THR A 146 2.29 -14.39 9.77
N ILE A 147 3.07 -14.16 8.72
CA ILE A 147 4.53 -14.15 8.76
C ILE A 147 5.05 -12.95 9.56
N LEU A 148 4.47 -11.76 9.34
CA LEU A 148 4.83 -10.54 10.08
C LEU A 148 4.60 -10.70 11.58
N ARG A 149 3.41 -11.17 11.98
CA ARG A 149 3.08 -11.41 13.39
C ARG A 149 4.07 -12.38 14.02
N LYS A 150 4.44 -13.46 13.32
CA LYS A 150 5.42 -14.44 13.81
C LYS A 150 6.79 -13.80 14.05
N ALA A 151 7.31 -13.02 13.09
CA ALA A 151 8.61 -12.35 13.20
C ALA A 151 8.63 -11.31 14.33
N VAL A 152 7.53 -10.56 14.48
CA VAL A 152 7.38 -9.54 15.53
C VAL A 152 7.31 -10.17 16.90
N THR A 153 6.47 -11.19 17.10
CA THR A 153 6.37 -11.91 18.38
C THR A 153 7.71 -12.53 18.79
N ALA A 154 8.45 -13.09 17.84
CA ALA A 154 9.78 -13.65 18.10
C ALA A 154 10.84 -12.59 18.46
N SER A 155 10.61 -11.32 18.12
CA SER A 155 11.52 -10.22 18.41
C SER A 155 11.41 -9.70 19.85
N GLY A 156 10.47 -10.22 20.64
CA GLY A 156 10.33 -9.92 22.08
C GLY A 156 9.36 -8.77 22.39
N PRO A 157 9.10 -8.51 23.68
CA PRO A 157 7.96 -7.69 24.14
C PRO A 157 8.08 -6.19 23.84
N SER A 158 9.28 -5.70 23.48
CA SER A 158 9.50 -4.32 23.03
C SER A 158 9.14 -4.10 21.56
N VAL A 159 8.67 -5.14 20.86
CA VAL A 159 8.18 -5.06 19.48
C VAL A 159 6.77 -5.65 19.45
N ARG A 160 5.78 -4.85 19.04
CA ARG A 160 4.36 -5.19 19.12
C ARG A 160 3.72 -5.15 17.73
N PHE A 161 2.88 -6.13 17.43
CA PHE A 161 2.21 -6.22 16.13
C PHE A 161 0.84 -5.54 16.19
N ILE A 162 0.59 -4.57 15.31
CA ILE A 162 -0.71 -3.92 15.18
C ILE A 162 -1.48 -4.55 14.03
N ASP A 163 -2.42 -5.42 14.39
CA ASP A 163 -3.34 -6.06 13.45
C ASP A 163 -4.67 -5.29 13.36
N TYR A 164 -4.75 -4.38 12.39
CA TYR A 164 -5.91 -3.51 12.23
C TYR A 164 -6.96 -4.04 11.25
N ASP A 165 -6.76 -5.24 10.66
CA ASP A 165 -7.63 -5.80 9.61
C ASP A 165 -9.10 -5.88 10.05
N SER A 166 -9.33 -6.52 11.20
CA SER A 166 -10.68 -6.69 11.75
C SER A 166 -11.39 -5.37 12.06
N ARG A 167 -10.67 -4.31 12.44
CA ARG A 167 -11.26 -3.00 12.69
C ARG A 167 -11.67 -2.30 11.41
N ILE A 168 -10.86 -2.43 10.35
CA ILE A 168 -11.18 -1.89 9.02
C ILE A 168 -12.39 -2.62 8.43
N GLU A 169 -12.45 -3.94 8.57
CA GLU A 169 -13.62 -4.73 8.18
C GLU A 169 -14.87 -4.32 8.97
N ALA A 170 -14.79 -4.21 10.29
CA ALA A 170 -15.93 -3.86 11.13
C ALA A 170 -16.51 -2.48 10.82
N MET A 171 -15.68 -1.52 10.41
CA MET A 171 -16.12 -0.19 9.99
C MET A 171 -16.50 -0.09 8.50
N ARG A 172 -16.50 -1.21 7.76
CA ARG A 172 -16.74 -1.28 6.32
C ARG A 172 -15.79 -0.34 5.55
N GLY A 173 -14.51 -0.39 5.88
CA GLY A 173 -13.48 0.52 5.38
C GLY A 173 -12.83 0.11 4.06
N ARG A 174 -13.17 -1.06 3.52
CA ARG A 174 -12.51 -1.64 2.33
C ARG A 174 -13.17 -1.18 1.02
N TYR A 175 -12.53 -1.35 -0.12
CA TYR A 175 -13.22 -1.19 -1.40
C TYR A 175 -14.27 -2.28 -1.59
N CYS A 176 -15.31 -2.08 -2.41
CA CYS A 176 -16.29 -3.13 -2.71
C CYS A 176 -16.97 -3.75 -1.47
N GLU A 177 -17.24 -2.94 -0.45
CA GLU A 177 -18.06 -3.36 0.69
C GLU A 177 -19.52 -3.52 0.24
N SER A 178 -20.24 -4.50 0.79
CA SER A 178 -21.66 -4.73 0.45
C SER A 178 -22.49 -3.43 0.53
N GLY A 179 -23.33 -3.21 -0.48
CA GLY A 179 -24.16 -2.01 -0.60
C GLY A 179 -23.45 -0.76 -1.15
N VAL A 180 -22.14 -0.80 -1.40
CA VAL A 180 -21.39 0.30 -2.05
C VAL A 180 -21.38 0.11 -3.56
N ARG A 181 -21.75 1.15 -4.31
CA ARG A 181 -21.68 1.15 -5.78
C ARG A 181 -20.36 1.76 -6.24
N GLU A 182 -19.40 0.90 -6.55
CA GLU A 182 -18.07 1.34 -6.97
C GLU A 182 -18.04 1.83 -8.44
N PRO A 183 -17.14 2.78 -8.78
CA PRO A 183 -16.20 3.47 -7.88
C PRO A 183 -16.90 4.51 -6.98
N ASP A 184 -16.60 4.52 -5.69
CA ASP A 184 -17.08 5.52 -4.73
C ASP A 184 -15.91 6.09 -3.90
N PRO A 185 -15.04 6.88 -4.54
CA PRO A 185 -13.72 7.23 -4.02
C PRO A 185 -13.74 8.13 -2.79
N ASN A 186 -14.88 8.77 -2.52
CA ASN A 186 -15.06 9.73 -1.42
C ASN A 186 -16.14 9.27 -0.43
N ARG A 187 -16.56 8.00 -0.51
CA ARG A 187 -17.54 7.47 0.43
C ARG A 187 -17.04 7.64 1.87
N ASN A 188 -18.00 7.89 2.75
CA ASN A 188 -17.72 7.95 4.17
C ASN A 188 -17.21 6.60 4.67
N GLY A 189 -16.20 6.62 5.54
CA GLY A 189 -15.60 5.44 6.14
C GLY A 189 -14.64 4.65 5.25
N LEU A 190 -14.43 5.02 3.98
CA LEU A 190 -13.40 4.38 3.16
C LEU A 190 -12.02 4.64 3.76
N ALA A 191 -11.31 3.57 4.09
CA ALA A 191 -10.07 3.63 4.85
C ALA A 191 -8.81 3.70 3.96
N PHE A 192 -8.94 3.51 2.65
CA PHE A 192 -7.84 3.52 1.71
C PHE A 192 -8.12 4.45 0.53
N TYR A 193 -7.08 5.07 -0.03
CA TYR A 193 -7.26 5.94 -1.18
C TYR A 193 -7.56 5.12 -2.44
N GLU A 194 -8.69 5.43 -3.06
CA GLU A 194 -8.99 5.07 -4.43
C GLU A 194 -8.44 6.13 -5.39
N TRP A 195 -8.52 5.85 -6.69
CA TRP A 195 -7.93 6.67 -7.74
C TRP A 195 -8.40 8.14 -7.74
N ASN A 196 -9.68 8.36 -7.46
CA ASN A 196 -10.32 9.67 -7.51
C ASN A 196 -10.70 10.20 -6.13
N THR A 197 -10.09 9.67 -5.07
CA THR A 197 -10.31 10.19 -3.71
C THR A 197 -9.86 11.63 -3.67
N VAL A 198 -10.55 12.45 -2.88
CA VAL A 198 -10.29 13.87 -2.59
C VAL A 198 -10.73 14.08 -1.14
N ASP A 199 -9.79 14.26 -0.24
CA ASP A 199 -10.08 14.48 1.17
C ASP A 199 -10.58 15.90 1.44
N ALA A 200 -11.18 16.09 2.62
CA ALA A 200 -11.71 17.38 3.03
C ALA A 200 -10.59 18.44 3.07
N GLY A 201 -10.77 19.52 2.32
CA GLY A 201 -9.78 20.60 2.19
C GLY A 201 -8.81 20.42 1.02
N GLU A 202 -8.85 19.31 0.28
CA GLU A 202 -8.09 19.13 -0.95
C GLU A 202 -8.84 19.70 -2.17
N ASN A 203 -8.08 20.21 -3.14
CA ASN A 203 -8.62 20.65 -4.42
C ASN A 203 -8.46 19.53 -5.46
N LYS A 204 -9.59 18.99 -5.94
CA LYS A 204 -9.61 17.93 -6.96
C LYS A 204 -8.80 18.31 -8.21
N THR A 205 -8.96 19.53 -8.70
CA THR A 205 -8.27 20.01 -9.91
C THR A 205 -6.77 20.10 -9.67
N GLU A 206 -6.33 20.52 -8.49
CA GLU A 206 -4.91 20.50 -8.14
C GLU A 206 -4.39 19.07 -8.02
N LEU A 207 -5.09 18.16 -7.37
CA LEU A 207 -4.67 16.76 -7.29
C LEU A 207 -4.54 16.08 -8.65
N GLN A 208 -5.37 16.49 -9.62
CA GLN A 208 -5.38 15.96 -10.99
C GLN A 208 -4.46 16.72 -11.95
N ASN A 209 -4.19 18.01 -11.73
CA ASN A 209 -3.42 18.85 -12.65
C ASN A 209 -2.06 19.30 -12.11
N CYS A 210 -1.83 19.26 -10.81
CA CYS A 210 -0.49 19.47 -10.27
C CYS A 210 0.36 18.29 -10.70
N THR A 211 1.37 18.60 -11.50
CA THR A 211 2.51 17.73 -11.77
C THR A 211 3.10 17.36 -10.42
N GLY A 212 2.82 16.15 -9.97
CA GLY A 212 3.54 15.61 -8.83
C GLY A 212 5.04 15.77 -9.09
N GLY A 213 5.81 16.21 -8.09
CA GLY A 213 7.25 16.42 -8.24
C GLY A 213 8.00 15.17 -8.73
N ASP A 214 9.28 15.35 -9.09
CA ASP A 214 10.14 14.29 -9.64
C ASP A 214 9.98 12.97 -8.88
N VAL A 215 9.70 11.91 -9.63
CA VAL A 215 9.50 10.58 -9.08
C VAL A 215 10.81 9.80 -9.22
N PRO A 216 11.39 9.27 -8.12
CA PRO A 216 12.61 8.48 -8.18
C PRO A 216 12.40 7.22 -9.03
N LYS A 217 13.37 6.91 -9.88
CA LYS A 217 13.40 5.65 -10.61
C LYS A 217 13.43 4.46 -9.63
N GLY A 218 12.66 3.40 -9.92
CA GLY A 218 12.52 2.24 -9.03
C GLY A 218 11.56 2.45 -7.85
N SER A 219 10.91 3.61 -7.75
CA SER A 219 9.75 3.79 -6.87
C SER A 219 8.49 3.20 -7.50
N PHE A 220 7.48 2.91 -6.67
CA PHE A 220 6.17 2.43 -7.15
C PHE A 220 5.57 3.37 -8.20
N GLN A 221 5.70 4.67 -7.98
CA GLN A 221 5.21 5.70 -8.89
C GLN A 221 6.01 5.70 -10.20
N GLY A 222 7.33 5.53 -10.15
CA GLY A 222 8.16 5.44 -11.35
C GLY A 222 7.73 4.28 -12.23
N ASP A 223 7.51 3.12 -11.62
CA ASP A 223 7.05 1.91 -12.31
C ASP A 223 5.70 2.12 -13.03
N ILE A 224 4.75 2.84 -12.43
CA ILE A 224 3.46 3.12 -13.07
C ILE A 224 3.68 3.99 -14.32
N GLY A 225 4.49 5.04 -14.23
CA GLY A 225 4.80 5.93 -15.35
C GLY A 225 5.45 5.16 -16.52
N GLU A 226 6.43 4.30 -16.22
CA GLU A 226 7.08 3.45 -17.23
C GLU A 226 6.09 2.50 -17.91
N LYS A 227 5.21 1.87 -17.12
CA LYS A 227 4.19 0.93 -17.60
C LYS A 227 3.19 1.58 -18.55
N ILE A 228 2.71 2.77 -18.20
CA ILE A 228 1.78 3.54 -19.04
C ILE A 228 2.47 3.99 -20.34
N ASN A 229 3.70 4.52 -20.23
CA ASN A 229 4.46 4.95 -21.40
C ASN A 229 4.68 3.78 -22.37
N ARG A 230 5.04 2.61 -21.84
CA ARG A 230 5.20 1.41 -22.64
C ARG A 230 3.92 1.00 -23.37
N THR A 231 2.75 1.08 -22.71
CA THR A 231 1.47 0.81 -23.39
C THR A 231 1.19 1.81 -24.51
N LEU A 232 1.49 3.09 -24.32
CA LEU A 232 1.32 4.11 -25.38
C LEU A 232 2.32 3.96 -26.53
N GLU A 233 3.54 3.46 -26.26
CA GLU A 233 4.52 3.12 -27.29
C GLU A 233 4.07 1.92 -28.13
N GLU A 234 3.48 0.90 -27.50
CA GLU A 234 2.93 -0.29 -28.16
C GLU A 234 1.61 0.01 -28.90
N HIS A 235 0.85 1.02 -28.46
CA HIS A 235 -0.43 1.46 -29.01
C HIS A 235 -0.46 2.98 -29.30
N PRO A 236 0.23 3.45 -30.37
CA PRO A 236 0.37 4.88 -30.65
C PRO A 236 -0.94 5.59 -31.01
N GLU A 237 -1.99 4.84 -31.35
CA GLU A 237 -3.35 5.34 -31.63
C GLU A 237 -4.17 5.58 -30.36
N TRP A 238 -3.73 5.06 -29.20
CA TRP A 238 -4.43 5.23 -27.94
C TRP A 238 -4.13 6.60 -27.33
N GLN A 239 -5.15 7.19 -26.72
CA GLN A 239 -5.00 8.40 -25.94
C GLN A 239 -5.37 8.10 -24.50
N PHE A 240 -4.57 8.64 -23.58
CA PHE A 240 -4.89 8.56 -22.18
C PHE A 240 -6.14 9.40 -21.88
N ASP A 241 -7.00 8.89 -21.01
CA ASP A 241 -8.23 9.57 -20.61
C ASP A 241 -7.90 10.91 -19.91
N PRO A 242 -8.29 12.06 -20.46
CA PRO A 242 -7.94 13.37 -19.89
C PRO A 242 -8.54 13.59 -18.49
N ASP A 243 -9.67 12.95 -18.18
CA ASP A 243 -10.32 13.07 -16.86
C ASP A 243 -9.56 12.33 -15.75
N LYS A 244 -8.56 11.53 -16.13
CA LYS A 244 -7.67 10.81 -15.22
C LYS A 244 -6.39 11.60 -14.88
N GLY A 245 -6.32 12.88 -15.25
CA GLY A 245 -5.32 13.84 -14.74
C GLY A 245 -3.93 13.72 -15.37
N PHE A 246 -3.83 13.22 -16.60
CA PHE A 246 -2.54 13.15 -17.30
C PHE A 246 -2.27 14.46 -18.02
N VAL A 247 -1.32 15.24 -17.50
CA VAL A 247 -0.91 16.50 -18.13
C VAL A 247 -0.01 16.20 -19.32
N ASN A 248 -0.47 16.59 -20.51
CA ASN A 248 0.29 16.49 -21.75
C ASN A 248 1.62 17.26 -21.61
N SER A 249 2.75 16.55 -21.76
CA SER A 249 4.13 17.11 -21.67
C SER A 249 4.44 18.21 -22.69
N THR A 250 3.49 18.51 -23.58
CA THR A 250 3.62 19.54 -24.63
C THR A 250 2.86 20.84 -24.33
N ALA A 251 2.08 20.92 -23.25
CA ALA A 251 1.19 22.06 -22.99
C ALA A 251 1.86 23.26 -22.28
N GLU A 252 3.02 23.06 -21.64
CA GLU A 252 3.79 24.16 -21.06
C GLU A 252 5.06 24.39 -21.89
N GLY A 253 5.05 25.50 -22.61
CA GLY A 253 6.08 25.89 -23.57
C GLY A 253 7.47 25.96 -22.95
N GLU A 254 8.26 24.93 -23.24
CA GLU A 254 9.70 24.92 -23.49
C GLU A 254 9.98 23.50 -23.99
N GLU A 255 10.88 23.34 -24.97
CA GLU A 255 11.35 22.05 -25.46
C GLU A 255 12.08 21.27 -24.34
N ARG A 256 11.35 20.80 -23.31
CA ARG A 256 11.88 19.97 -22.24
C ARG A 256 11.80 18.54 -22.73
N GLN A 257 12.96 18.06 -23.19
CA GLN A 257 13.17 16.73 -23.76
C GLN A 257 12.37 15.66 -23.03
N LYS A 258 11.51 14.94 -23.76
CA LYS A 258 11.03 13.62 -23.37
C LYS A 258 12.25 12.73 -23.15
N GLY A 259 12.46 12.24 -21.93
CA GLY A 259 13.57 11.34 -21.64
C GLY A 259 13.96 11.31 -20.16
N VAL A 260 14.67 10.23 -19.81
CA VAL A 260 15.37 10.05 -18.53
C VAL A 260 16.47 11.11 -18.43
N ILE A 261 16.39 11.96 -17.41
CA ILE A 261 17.52 12.81 -17.01
C ILE A 261 17.99 12.24 -15.66
N GLU A 262 19.11 11.52 -15.68
CA GLU A 262 19.70 10.87 -14.50
C GLU A 262 18.79 9.80 -13.84
N ASP A 263 18.62 9.81 -12.51
CA ASP A 263 17.85 8.83 -11.72
C ASP A 263 16.37 9.21 -11.54
N THR A 264 15.87 10.19 -12.29
CA THR A 264 14.49 10.69 -12.19
C THR A 264 13.73 10.54 -13.50
N ILE A 265 12.51 10.03 -13.39
CA ILE A 265 11.57 9.96 -14.52
C ILE A 265 10.79 11.27 -14.51
N ARG A 266 11.15 12.17 -15.44
CA ARG A 266 10.42 13.43 -15.60
C ARG A 266 9.14 13.17 -16.41
N TRP A 267 8.02 13.05 -15.69
CA TRP A 267 6.59 13.27 -16.05
C TRP A 267 5.59 12.10 -15.82
N LEU A 268 4.33 12.51 -15.53
CA LEU A 268 3.01 11.87 -15.75
C LEU A 268 2.41 10.93 -14.68
N LEU A 269 2.43 11.30 -13.40
CA LEU A 269 1.40 10.80 -12.47
C LEU A 269 0.84 11.93 -11.62
N PRO A 270 -0.47 12.20 -11.67
CA PRO A 270 -1.07 13.10 -10.72
C PRO A 270 -0.96 12.50 -9.32
N ASP A 271 -0.90 13.36 -8.30
CA ASP A 271 -0.60 12.95 -6.92
C ASP A 271 -1.64 11.95 -6.37
N SER A 272 -2.85 11.94 -6.94
CA SER A 272 -3.90 10.96 -6.62
C SER A 272 -3.47 9.50 -6.89
N TYR A 273 -2.55 9.24 -7.82
CA TYR A 273 -2.05 7.89 -8.12
C TYR A 273 -1.02 7.45 -7.10
N LYS A 274 -0.29 8.40 -6.51
CA LYS A 274 0.79 8.11 -5.58
C LYS A 274 0.28 7.52 -4.27
N ARG A 275 -0.98 7.81 -3.94
CA ARG A 275 -1.62 7.43 -2.68
C ARG A 275 -2.50 6.20 -2.76
N VAL A 276 -2.79 5.66 -3.94
CA VAL A 276 -3.71 4.51 -4.05
C VAL A 276 -3.29 3.37 -3.12
N PHE A 277 -4.26 2.72 -2.47
CA PHE A 277 -4.03 1.65 -1.48
C PHE A 277 -3.29 2.07 -0.20
N HIS A 278 -2.86 3.33 -0.05
CA HIS A 278 -2.40 3.85 1.24
C HIS A 278 -3.61 4.17 2.12
N LEU A 279 -3.41 4.13 3.44
CA LEU A 279 -4.46 4.49 4.39
C LEU A 279 -4.84 5.97 4.24
N ARG A 280 -6.14 6.22 4.26
CA ARG A 280 -6.72 7.56 4.45
C ARG A 280 -6.61 7.99 5.91
N PRO A 281 -6.86 9.27 6.24
CA PRO A 281 -6.84 9.75 7.62
C PRO A 281 -7.66 8.87 8.58
N GLU A 282 -8.84 8.40 8.16
CA GLU A 282 -9.69 7.50 8.94
C GLU A 282 -9.03 6.15 9.21
N GLY A 283 -8.38 5.56 8.21
CA GLY A 283 -7.62 4.31 8.36
C GLY A 283 -6.41 4.49 9.29
N HIS A 284 -5.69 5.61 9.15
CA HIS A 284 -4.61 5.97 10.07
C HIS A 284 -5.11 6.19 11.51
N ASN A 285 -6.31 6.74 11.69
CA ASN A 285 -6.92 6.89 13.01
C ASN A 285 -7.17 5.53 13.69
N VAL A 286 -7.61 4.51 12.95
CA VAL A 286 -7.76 3.14 13.47
C VAL A 286 -6.42 2.63 14.02
N VAL A 287 -5.34 2.74 13.24
CA VAL A 287 -4.00 2.30 13.64
C VAL A 287 -3.51 3.08 14.86
N ALA A 288 -3.66 4.41 14.84
CA ALA A 288 -3.24 5.27 15.94
C ALA A 288 -3.99 4.95 17.24
N ARG A 289 -5.31 4.71 17.18
CA ARG A 289 -6.10 4.30 18.34
C ARG A 289 -5.63 2.97 18.91
N MET A 290 -5.34 1.99 18.06
CA MET A 290 -4.82 0.70 18.53
C MET A 290 -3.47 0.84 19.22
N ILE A 291 -2.59 1.70 18.71
CA ILE A 291 -1.31 2.00 19.36
C ILE A 291 -1.54 2.68 20.71
N ILE A 292 -2.45 3.65 20.80
CA ILE A 292 -2.77 4.33 22.07
C ILE A 292 -3.34 3.34 23.09
N GLU A 293 -4.30 2.50 22.69
CA GLU A 293 -4.90 1.47 23.55
C GLU A 293 -3.83 0.49 24.09
N ASP A 294 -2.86 0.12 23.26
CA ASP A 294 -1.73 -0.72 23.65
C ASP A 294 -0.80 0.00 24.65
N ILE A 295 -0.45 1.27 24.40
CA ILE A 295 0.35 2.09 25.32
C ILE A 295 -0.37 2.26 26.67
N GLU A 296 -1.68 2.49 26.67
CA GLU A 296 -2.46 2.62 27.91
C GLU A 296 -2.46 1.32 28.72
N LYS A 297 -2.57 0.17 28.04
CA LYS A 297 -2.59 -1.14 28.71
C LYS A 297 -1.20 -1.58 29.21
N TYR A 298 -0.14 -1.30 28.44
CA TYR A 298 1.18 -1.93 28.65
C TYR A 298 2.34 -0.94 28.75
N GLY A 299 2.08 0.36 28.75
CA GLY A 299 3.08 1.41 28.91
C GLY A 299 3.50 1.64 30.36
N PRO A 300 4.53 2.48 30.60
CA PRO A 300 4.97 2.84 31.94
C PRO A 300 3.83 3.50 32.74
N GLY A 301 3.34 2.83 33.79
CA GLY A 301 2.22 3.30 34.61
C GLY A 301 0.85 2.68 34.28
N GLY A 302 0.79 1.72 33.34
CA GLY A 302 -0.43 0.94 33.07
C GLY A 302 -0.90 0.14 34.30
N VAL A 303 -2.21 0.15 34.55
CA VAL A 303 -2.84 -0.66 35.60
C VAL A 303 -2.98 -2.08 35.07
N VAL A 304 -2.07 -2.96 35.45
CA VAL A 304 -2.25 -4.41 35.23
C VAL A 304 -3.26 -4.87 36.27
N ASP A 305 -4.49 -5.18 35.82
CA ASP A 305 -5.47 -5.83 36.69
C ASP A 305 -4.92 -7.23 37.05
N MET A 306 -4.63 -7.43 38.34
CA MET A 306 -3.94 -8.61 38.87
C MET A 306 -4.67 -9.94 38.61
N MET A 307 -5.89 -9.90 38.04
CA MET A 307 -6.67 -11.09 37.69
C MET A 307 -6.27 -11.73 36.35
N GLU A 308 -5.59 -11.05 35.42
CA GLU A 308 -5.15 -11.66 34.14
C GLU A 308 -3.83 -12.46 34.27
N MET A 309 -3.17 -12.46 35.43
CA MET A 309 -1.91 -13.18 35.65
C MET A 309 -2.04 -14.62 36.20
N GLU A 310 -3.25 -15.10 36.49
CA GLU A 310 -3.47 -16.46 37.02
C GLU A 310 -3.82 -17.52 35.96
N GLU A 311 -3.84 -17.19 34.66
CA GLU A 311 -4.13 -18.17 33.58
C GLU A 311 -3.02 -18.31 32.51
N LEU A 312 -1.76 -18.10 32.86
CA LEU A 312 -0.58 -18.47 32.04
C LEU A 312 0.36 -19.43 32.76
#